data_AF-W0PGE3-F1
#
_entry.id   AF-W0PGE3-F1
#
_cell.length_a   1.000
_cell.length_b   1.000
_cell.length_c   1.000
_cell.angle_alpha   90.00
_cell.angle_beta   90.00
_cell.angle_gamma   90.00
#
_symmetry.space_group_name_H-M   'P 1'
#
loop_
_entity.id
_entity.type
_entity.pdbx_description
1 polymer ?
#
loop_
_entity_poly.entity_id
_entity_poly.type
_entity_poly.pdbx_seq_one_letter_code
_entity_poly.pdbx_strand_id
1 'polypeptide(L)'
;MRDFRDRMRLIKYLIAALFVLVALGYLWASMNRPDETAGEYSQFDKERAIITCMTAEYATRYQDDPAETDMFPECEARFEKLKATLPYAEYIRLQQTPVLAESGPVHMQPYELFLQIMTGQDR
;
A
#
# COMPACT_ATOMS: atom_id res chain seq x y z
N MET A 1 -60.75 8.27 -18.37
CA MET A 1 -60.13 7.12 -17.66
C MET A 1 -58.82 6.61 -18.28
N ARG A 2 -58.58 6.73 -19.60
CA ARG A 2 -57.34 6.25 -20.26
C ARG A 2 -56.12 7.15 -19.96
N ASP A 3 -56.32 8.47 -19.97
CA ASP A 3 -55.27 9.49 -19.71
C ASP A 3 -54.62 9.37 -18.32
N PHE A 4 -55.42 9.16 -17.26
CA PHE A 4 -54.88 8.93 -15.90
C PHE A 4 -54.02 7.67 -15.77
N ARG A 5 -54.34 6.62 -16.55
CA ARG A 5 -53.60 5.35 -16.52
C ARG A 5 -52.24 5.49 -17.20
N ASP A 6 -52.18 6.27 -18.28
CA ASP A 6 -50.94 6.50 -19.04
C ASP A 6 -50.02 7.48 -18.29
N ARG A 7 -50.56 8.51 -17.64
CA ARG A 7 -49.79 9.40 -16.73
C ARG A 7 -49.19 8.64 -15.55
N MET A 8 -49.94 7.71 -14.96
CA MET A 8 -49.45 6.88 -13.86
C MET A 8 -48.34 5.90 -14.30
N ARG A 9 -48.37 5.42 -15.55
CA ARG A 9 -47.28 4.61 -16.12
C ARG A 9 -46.03 5.46 -16.37
N LEU A 10 -46.19 6.66 -16.94
CA LEU A 10 -45.10 7.61 -17.13
C LEU A 10 -44.40 7.97 -15.82
N ILE A 11 -45.15 8.26 -14.76
CA ILE A 11 -44.57 8.56 -13.43
C ILE A 11 -43.75 7.37 -12.90
N LYS A 12 -44.23 6.13 -13.06
CA LYS A 12 -43.49 4.94 -12.64
C LYS A 12 -42.17 4.77 -13.41
N TYR A 13 -42.18 5.03 -14.71
CA TYR A 13 -40.96 4.98 -15.52
C TYR A 13 -39.98 6.09 -15.16
N LEU A 14 -40.46 7.30 -14.84
CA LEU A 14 -39.61 8.39 -14.38
C LEU A 14 -38.93 8.06 -13.04
N ILE A 15 -39.67 7.48 -12.10
CA ILE A 15 -39.10 7.05 -10.82
C ILE A 15 -38.06 5.95 -11.03
N ALA A 16 -38.38 4.94 -11.85
CA ALA A 16 -37.44 3.86 -12.16
C ALA A 16 -36.17 4.37 -12.86
N ALA A 17 -36.30 5.29 -13.82
CA ALA A 17 -35.18 5.93 -14.48
C ALA A 17 -34.31 6.73 -13.49
N LEU A 18 -34.94 7.41 -12.53
CA LEU A 18 -34.23 8.17 -11.51
C LEU A 18 -33.43 7.25 -10.57
N PHE A 19 -33.98 6.11 -10.16
CA PHE A 19 -33.23 5.09 -9.40
C PHE A 19 -32.04 4.54 -10.18
N VAL A 20 -32.21 4.27 -11.48
CA VAL A 20 -31.12 3.78 -12.34
C VAL A 20 -30.03 4.84 -12.49
N LEU A 21 -30.40 6.11 -12.69
CA LEU A 21 -29.44 7.22 -12.78
C LEU A 21 -28.67 7.42 -11.48
N VAL A 22 -29.33 7.31 -10.33
CA VAL A 22 -28.67 7.38 -9.02
C VAL A 22 -27.69 6.22 -8.85
N ALA A 23 -28.09 4.99 -9.18
CA ALA A 23 -27.21 3.82 -9.11
C ALA A 23 -25.99 3.94 -10.04
N LEU A 24 -26.19 4.45 -11.25
CA LEU A 24 -25.11 4.77 -12.20
C LEU A 24 -24.17 5.85 -11.64
N GLY A 25 -24.71 6.90 -11.01
CA GLY A 25 -23.92 7.92 -10.33
C GLY A 25 -23.05 7.35 -9.20
N TYR A 26 -23.61 6.44 -8.39
CA TYR A 26 -22.85 5.74 -7.35
C TYR A 26 -21.76 4.83 -7.92
N LEU A 27 -22.05 4.08 -8.98
CA LEU A 27 -21.06 3.24 -9.66
C LEU A 27 -19.92 4.09 -10.23
N TRP A 28 -20.23 5.22 -10.86
CA TRP A 28 -19.23 6.12 -11.42
C TRP A 28 -18.38 6.79 -10.34
N ALA A 29 -19.00 7.22 -9.24
CA ALA A 29 -18.29 7.74 -8.07
C ALA A 29 -17.41 6.67 -7.39
N SER A 30 -17.83 5.41 -7.40
CA SER A 30 -17.03 4.28 -6.90
C SER A 30 -15.84 3.97 -7.78
N MET A 31 -15.98 4.03 -9.11
CA MET A 31 -14.90 3.79 -10.06
C MET A 31 -13.89 4.93 -10.11
N ASN A 32 -14.36 6.16 -9.94
CA ASN A 32 -13.52 7.37 -9.93
C ASN A 32 -13.10 7.79 -8.53
N ARG A 33 -13.31 6.95 -7.51
CA ARG A 33 -12.72 7.20 -6.21
C ARG A 33 -11.21 7.08 -6.43
N PRO A 34 -10.44 8.19 -6.37
CA PRO A 34 -9.00 8.05 -6.42
C PRO A 34 -8.62 7.18 -5.24
N ASP A 35 -7.81 6.15 -5.46
CA ASP A 35 -7.14 5.46 -4.36
C ASP A 35 -6.35 6.53 -3.62
N GLU A 36 -6.91 7.07 -2.54
CA GLU A 36 -6.25 8.03 -1.64
C GLU A 36 -4.96 7.43 -1.04
N THR A 37 -4.70 6.14 -1.27
CA THR A 37 -3.52 5.40 -0.83
C THR A 37 -2.59 4.98 -1.97
N ALA A 38 -2.89 5.27 -3.24
CA ALA A 38 -2.04 4.81 -4.36
C ALA A 38 -0.64 5.44 -4.42
N GLY A 39 -0.31 6.35 -3.51
CA GLY A 39 0.99 7.04 -3.44
C GLY A 39 1.66 7.01 -2.07
N GLU A 40 1.07 6.38 -1.05
CA GLU A 40 1.60 6.43 0.32
C GLU A 40 1.80 5.03 0.92
N TYR A 41 2.79 4.93 1.81
CA TYR A 41 3.07 3.72 2.55
C TYR A 41 1.90 3.36 3.47
N SER A 42 1.40 2.13 3.35
CA SER A 42 0.33 1.63 4.21
C SER A 42 0.86 1.22 5.60
N GLN A 43 -0.04 1.00 6.56
CA GLN A 43 0.32 0.40 7.84
C GLN A 43 0.94 -0.99 7.67
N PHE A 44 0.43 -1.78 6.72
CA PHE A 44 0.99 -3.10 6.41
C PHE A 44 2.44 -3.00 5.91
N ASP A 45 2.75 -1.97 5.14
CA ASP A 45 4.12 -1.71 4.67
C ASP A 45 5.07 -1.35 5.82
N LYS A 46 4.57 -0.55 6.78
CA LYS A 46 5.30 -0.25 8.02
C LYS A 46 5.61 -1.52 8.81
N GLU A 47 4.61 -2.35 9.05
CA GLU A 47 4.77 -3.60 9.81
C GLU A 47 5.79 -4.53 9.15
N ARG A 48 5.70 -4.71 7.83
CA ARG A 48 6.64 -5.55 7.07
C ARG A 48 8.07 -5.02 7.11
N ALA A 49 8.25 -3.71 6.97
CA ALA A 49 9.57 -3.09 7.05
C ALA A 49 10.18 -3.26 8.46
N ILE A 50 9.40 -3.00 9.51
CA ILE A 50 9.85 -3.15 10.90
C ILE A 50 10.23 -4.61 11.20
N ILE A 51 9.42 -5.58 10.81
CA ILE A 51 9.75 -7.01 10.98
C ILE A 51 11.08 -7.34 10.29
N THR A 52 11.32 -6.80 9.09
CA THR A 52 12.58 -7.03 8.37
C THR A 52 13.77 -6.46 9.14
N CYS A 53 13.67 -5.24 9.65
CA CYS A 53 14.70 -4.60 10.48
C CYS A 53 14.96 -5.40 11.76
N MET A 54 13.91 -5.73 12.52
CA MET A 54 14.03 -6.50 13.75
C MET A 54 14.66 -7.86 13.48
N THR A 55 14.21 -8.57 12.44
CA THR A 55 14.76 -9.88 12.06
C THR A 55 16.24 -9.80 11.73
N ALA A 56 16.68 -8.76 11.01
CA ALA A 56 18.09 -8.54 10.71
C ALA A 56 18.92 -8.23 11.96
N GLU A 57 18.42 -7.39 12.87
CA GLU A 57 19.09 -7.10 14.14
C GLU A 57 19.20 -8.35 15.02
N TYR A 58 18.12 -9.12 15.17
CA TYR A 58 18.15 -10.39 15.91
C TYR A 58 19.14 -11.39 15.29
N ALA A 59 19.09 -11.56 13.97
CA ALA A 59 19.97 -12.48 13.26
C ALA A 59 21.45 -12.07 13.31
N THR A 60 21.77 -10.80 13.55
CA THR A 60 23.16 -10.33 13.56
C THR A 60 23.74 -10.16 14.95
N ARG A 61 22.94 -9.73 15.94
CA ARG A 61 23.43 -9.32 17.26
C ARG A 61 22.95 -10.18 18.43
N TYR A 62 21.87 -10.93 18.25
CA TYR A 62 21.17 -11.61 19.33
C TYR A 62 20.92 -13.08 19.01
N GLN A 63 21.85 -13.71 18.28
CA GLN A 63 21.79 -15.15 18.00
C GLN A 63 21.97 -15.99 19.28
N ASP A 64 22.86 -15.54 20.16
CA ASP A 64 23.25 -16.28 21.37
C ASP A 64 22.61 -15.70 22.65
N ASP A 65 22.46 -14.38 22.72
CA ASP A 65 21.93 -13.67 23.89
C ASP A 65 20.64 -12.89 23.55
N PRO A 66 19.65 -12.83 24.47
CA PRO A 66 18.43 -12.08 24.24
C PRO A 66 18.70 -10.57 24.14
N ALA A 67 17.88 -9.87 23.36
CA ALA A 67 17.97 -8.43 23.24
C ALA A 67 17.66 -7.73 24.57
N GLU A 68 18.67 -7.09 25.16
CA GLU A 68 18.52 -6.28 26.37
C GLU A 68 17.83 -4.92 26.10
N THR A 69 17.86 -4.48 24.85
CA THR A 69 17.29 -3.20 24.40
C THR A 69 16.20 -3.42 23.36
N ASP A 70 15.09 -2.71 23.52
CA ASP A 70 14.02 -2.70 22.52
C ASP A 70 14.49 -1.96 21.25
N MET A 71 14.62 -2.71 20.17
CA MET A 71 15.05 -2.21 18.86
C MET A 71 13.90 -1.62 18.04
N PHE A 72 12.65 -1.75 18.51
CA PHE A 72 11.47 -1.27 17.81
C PHE A 72 11.53 0.24 17.49
N PRO A 73 11.91 1.14 18.43
CA PRO A 73 12.00 2.58 18.13
C PRO A 73 13.04 2.92 17.07
N GLU A 74 14.15 2.18 17.01
CA GLU A 74 15.18 2.38 16.00
C GLU A 74 14.69 1.91 14.62
N CYS A 75 14.01 0.77 14.56
CA CYS A 75 13.39 0.28 13.33
C CYS A 75 12.27 1.22 12.83
N GLU A 76 11.52 1.86 13.72
CA GLU A 76 10.56 2.92 13.33
C GLU A 76 11.26 4.14 12.73
N ALA A 77 12.37 4.60 13.33
CA ALA A 77 13.15 5.71 12.79
C ALA A 77 13.72 5.38 11.40
N ARG A 78 14.17 4.14 11.19
CA ARG A 78 14.63 3.65 9.88
C ARG A 78 13.49 3.61 8.86
N PHE A 79 12.28 3.26 9.27
CA PHE A 79 11.12 3.30 8.39
C PHE A 79 10.74 4.74 7.97
N GLU A 80 10.82 5.71 8.88
CA GLU A 80 10.62 7.12 8.50
C GLU A 80 11.71 7.61 7.53
N LYS A 81 12.94 7.16 7.70
CA LYS A 81 14.03 7.40 6.73
C LYS A 81 13.73 6.76 5.38
N LEU A 82 13.22 5.53 5.35
CA LEU A 82 12.81 4.83 4.13
C LEU A 82 11.76 5.64 3.37
N LYS A 83 10.70 6.10 4.06
CA LYS A 83 9.64 6.94 3.46
C LYS A 83 10.18 8.23 2.84
N ALA A 84 11.17 8.85 3.47
CA ALA A 84 11.79 10.07 2.97
C ALA A 84 12.72 9.83 1.77
N THR A 85 13.26 8.61 1.63
CA THR A 85 14.32 8.29 0.66
C THR A 85 13.79 7.55 -0.56
N LEU A 86 12.85 6.63 -0.37
CA LEU A 86 12.33 5.77 -1.42
C LEU A 86 10.86 6.15 -1.72
N PRO A 87 10.54 6.61 -2.94
CA PRO A 87 9.15 6.83 -3.34
C PRO A 87 8.34 5.54 -3.28
N TYR A 88 7.07 5.64 -2.85
CA TYR A 88 6.19 4.47 -2.70
C TYR A 88 6.06 3.64 -4.00
N ALA A 89 6.01 4.33 -5.16
CA ALA A 89 5.95 3.69 -6.47
C ALA A 89 7.16 2.77 -6.74
N GLU A 90 8.34 3.13 -6.24
CA GLU A 90 9.53 2.28 -6.36
C GLU A 90 9.49 1.13 -5.36
N TYR A 91 9.06 1.40 -4.13
CA TYR A 91 8.89 0.40 -3.09
C TYR A 91 7.91 -0.74 -3.48
N ILE A 92 6.79 -0.45 -4.11
CA ILE A 92 5.84 -1.49 -4.56
C ILE A 92 6.44 -2.37 -5.65
N ARG A 93 7.26 -1.81 -6.55
CA ARG A 93 7.96 -2.61 -7.56
C ARG A 93 8.93 -3.62 -6.93
N LEU A 94 9.51 -3.29 -5.78
CA LEU A 94 10.35 -4.23 -5.02
C LEU A 94 9.55 -5.39 -4.46
N GLN A 95 8.36 -5.13 -3.92
CA GLN A 95 7.53 -6.20 -3.38
C GLN A 95 6.99 -7.15 -4.45
N GLN A 96 6.78 -6.65 -5.67
CA GLN A 96 6.24 -7.41 -6.79
C GLN A 96 7.29 -8.20 -7.57
N THR A 97 8.57 -7.92 -7.37
CA THR A 97 9.66 -8.65 -8.03
C THR A 97 9.99 -9.88 -7.18
N PRO A 98 9.68 -11.11 -7.64
CA PRO A 98 10.14 -12.30 -6.96
C PRO A 98 11.67 -12.28 -6.94
N VAL A 99 12.28 -12.54 -5.78
CA VAL A 99 13.74 -12.66 -5.63
C VAL A 99 14.18 -13.88 -6.45
N LEU A 100 14.49 -13.66 -7.73
CA LEU A 100 15.16 -14.65 -8.58
C LEU A 100 16.61 -14.67 -8.12
N ALA A 101 17.01 -15.77 -7.49
CA ALA A 101 18.33 -15.97 -6.89
C ALA A 101 19.52 -15.94 -7.87
N GLU A 102 19.31 -15.63 -9.16
CA GLU A 102 20.37 -15.56 -10.16
C GLU A 102 20.04 -14.47 -11.19
N SER A 103 20.55 -13.25 -10.99
CA SER A 103 21.08 -12.36 -12.04
C SER A 103 21.22 -10.92 -11.52
N GLY A 104 22.46 -10.45 -11.40
CA GLY A 104 22.73 -9.01 -11.30
C GLY A 104 22.38 -8.29 -12.61
N PRO A 105 22.00 -7.00 -12.53
CA PRO A 105 22.92 -5.98 -13.05
C PRO A 105 22.97 -4.69 -12.22
N VAL A 106 24.19 -4.25 -11.87
CA VAL A 106 24.86 -2.91 -11.86
C VAL A 106 24.07 -1.61 -11.52
N HIS A 107 22.79 -1.64 -11.19
CA HIS A 107 22.12 -0.55 -10.49
C HIS A 107 21.76 -1.06 -9.12
N MET A 108 22.22 -0.35 -8.08
CA MET A 108 21.88 -0.62 -6.68
C MET A 108 20.38 -0.87 -6.65
N GLN A 109 19.97 -2.15 -6.54
CA GLN A 109 18.57 -2.47 -6.78
C GLN A 109 17.80 -1.78 -5.67
N PRO A 110 16.61 -1.21 -5.90
CA PRO A 110 15.91 -0.49 -4.83
C PRO A 110 15.62 -1.43 -3.62
N TYR A 111 15.72 -2.75 -3.81
CA TYR A 111 15.75 -3.77 -2.76
C TYR A 111 17.02 -3.73 -1.89
N GLU A 112 18.21 -3.53 -2.48
CA GLU A 112 19.45 -3.32 -1.75
C GLU A 112 19.40 -2.02 -0.95
N LEU A 113 18.83 -0.94 -1.50
CA LEU A 113 18.61 0.31 -0.77
C LEU A 113 17.64 0.12 0.40
N PHE A 114 16.54 -0.60 0.17
CA PHE A 114 15.61 -1.00 1.24
C PHE A 114 16.33 -1.79 2.34
N LEU A 115 17.13 -2.79 1.97
CA LEU A 115 17.90 -3.57 2.93
C LEU A 115 18.90 -2.70 3.68
N GLN A 116 19.69 -1.87 3.00
CA GLN A 116 20.69 -0.99 3.63
C GLN A 116 20.06 -0.03 4.64
N ILE A 117 18.94 0.62 4.29
CA ILE A 117 18.24 1.53 5.19
C ILE A 117 17.67 0.77 6.40
N MET A 118 17.03 -0.39 6.17
CA MET A 118 16.39 -1.15 7.24
C MET A 118 17.41 -1.88 8.14
N THR A 119 18.60 -2.22 7.64
CA THR A 119 19.70 -2.83 8.43
C THR A 119 20.71 -1.82 8.97
N GLY A 120 20.58 -0.53 8.64
CA GLY A 120 21.50 0.52 9.08
C GLY A 120 22.89 0.46 8.43
N GLN A 121 23.00 -0.20 7.28
CA GLN A 121 24.21 -0.31 6.46
C GLN A 121 24.36 0.84 5.44
N ASP A 122 23.48 1.83 5.50
CA ASP A 122 23.45 3.00 4.62
C ASP A 122 24.34 4.18 5.12
N ARG A 123 25.39 3.88 5.88
CA ARG A 123 26.34 4.84 6.47
C ARG A 123 27.62 5.02 5.66
#